data_AF-A0A2V1DDW1-F1
#
_entry.id   AF-A0A2V1DDW1-F1
#
_cell.length_a   1.000
_cell.length_b   1.000
_cell.length_c   1.000
_cell.angle_alpha   90.00
_cell.angle_beta   90.00
_cell.angle_gamma   90.00
#
_symmetry.space_group_name_H-M   'P 1'
#
loop_
_entity.id
_entity.type
_entity.pdbx_description
1 polymer ?
#
loop_
_entity_poly.entity_id
_entity_poly.type
_entity_poly.pdbx_seq_one_letter_code
_entity_poly.pdbx_strand_id
1 'polypeptide(L)'
;RDHLRRDLQPYMCTYPDCPLPDQLYYDFNSWNMHEQRCHRPIWICNEGHEISFRDRDEYMEHVRVAHAPIAKTLLLPELVDTRESTTRECERDCPFCLRYFSRTMDMQLHISRHLESVALLTLP
;
A
#
# COMPACT_ATOMS: atom_id res chain seq x y z
N ARG A 1 -1.93 24.50 -15.04
CA ARG A 1 -0.76 23.78 -14.48
C ARG A 1 -1.08 22.31 -14.16
N ASP A 2 -2.32 21.96 -13.84
CA ASP A 2 -2.71 20.55 -13.61
C ASP A 2 -2.74 19.67 -14.87
N HIS A 3 -3.02 20.23 -16.05
CA HIS A 3 -3.01 19.45 -17.30
C HIS A 3 -1.63 18.88 -17.63
N LEU A 4 -0.57 19.68 -17.45
CA LEU A 4 0.82 19.25 -17.68
C LEU A 4 1.27 18.14 -16.72
N ARG A 5 0.81 18.15 -15.46
CA ARG A 5 1.10 17.08 -14.49
C ARG A 5 0.37 15.78 -14.80
N ARG A 6 -0.80 15.85 -15.44
CA ARG A 6 -1.57 14.66 -15.86
C ARG A 6 -0.92 13.96 -17.05
N ASP A 7 -0.36 14.71 -17.99
CA ASP A 7 0.30 14.15 -19.17
C ASP A 7 1.65 13.50 -18.83
N LEU A 8 2.33 13.98 -17.79
CA LEU A 8 3.61 13.45 -17.33
C LEU A 8 3.52 12.10 -16.63
N GLN A 9 2.35 11.73 -16.10
CA GLN A 9 2.11 10.54 -15.28
C GLN A 9 3.27 10.26 -14.29
N PRO A 10 3.56 11.22 -13.39
CA PRO A 10 4.86 11.30 -12.75
C PRO A 10 5.12 10.19 -11.73
N TYR A 11 4.09 9.46 -11.32
CA TYR A 11 4.22 8.48 -10.24
C TYR A 11 4.40 7.07 -10.81
N MET A 12 5.36 6.35 -10.26
CA MET A 12 5.63 4.93 -10.54
C MET A 12 5.94 4.21 -9.23
N CYS A 13 5.77 2.89 -9.20
CA CYS A 13 6.13 2.12 -8.01
C CYS A 13 7.66 2.11 -7.84
N THR A 14 8.11 2.20 -6.59
CA THR A 14 9.54 2.24 -6.23
C THR A 14 9.95 1.08 -5.32
N TYR A 15 9.12 0.04 -5.25
CA TYR A 15 9.46 -1.22 -4.61
C TYR A 15 10.15 -2.14 -5.62
N PRO A 16 11.28 -2.78 -5.24
CA PRO A 16 12.04 -3.62 -6.15
C PRO A 16 11.31 -4.89 -6.57
N ASP A 17 10.37 -5.36 -5.74
CA ASP A 17 9.55 -6.56 -5.90
C ASP A 17 8.14 -6.26 -6.43
N CYS A 18 7.92 -5.06 -7.00
CA CYS A 18 6.62 -4.69 -7.56
C CYS A 18 6.23 -5.56 -8.76
N PRO A 19 5.00 -6.13 -8.79
CA PRO A 19 4.50 -6.86 -9.95
C PRO A 19 4.18 -5.94 -11.15
N LEU A 20 4.06 -4.63 -10.91
CA LEU A 20 3.74 -3.60 -11.91
C LEU A 20 4.79 -2.46 -11.88
N PRO A 21 6.08 -2.75 -12.11
CA PRO A 21 7.15 -1.76 -11.92
C PRO A 21 7.09 -0.61 -12.94
N ASP A 22 6.62 -0.91 -14.16
CA ASP A 22 6.54 0.07 -15.26
C ASP A 22 5.18 0.79 -15.32
N GLN A 23 4.25 0.48 -14.40
CA GLN A 23 2.95 1.14 -14.37
C GLN A 23 3.12 2.59 -13.92
N LEU A 24 2.73 3.51 -14.79
CA LEU A 24 2.64 4.93 -14.49
C LEU A 24 1.26 5.29 -13.96
N TYR A 25 1.21 6.23 -13.03
CA TYR A 25 0.00 6.76 -12.44
C TYR A 25 -0.05 8.28 -12.64
N TYR A 26 -1.22 8.79 -12.97
CA TYR A 26 -1.42 10.21 -13.24
C TYR A 26 -1.66 11.05 -11.98
N ASP A 27 -2.06 10.43 -10.88
CA ASP A 27 -2.36 11.11 -9.62
C ASP A 27 -1.77 10.36 -8.42
N PHE A 28 -1.57 11.11 -7.32
CA PHE A 28 -1.00 10.59 -6.10
C PHE A 28 -1.88 9.52 -5.44
N ASN A 29 -3.21 9.65 -5.52
CA ASN A 29 -4.12 8.74 -4.83
C ASN A 29 -4.12 7.35 -5.50
N SER A 30 -4.09 7.29 -6.83
CA SER A 30 -4.00 6.01 -7.55
C SER A 30 -2.67 5.30 -7.27
N TRP A 31 -1.55 6.03 -7.28
CA TRP A 31 -0.25 5.49 -6.90
C TRP A 31 -0.20 5.03 -5.43
N ASN A 32 -0.70 5.86 -4.51
CA ASN A 32 -0.75 5.54 -3.09
C ASN A 32 -1.61 4.29 -2.81
N MET A 33 -2.76 4.18 -3.47
CA MET A 33 -3.62 3.01 -3.36
C MET A 33 -2.93 1.74 -3.88
N HIS A 34 -2.13 1.85 -4.93
CA HIS A 34 -1.29 0.74 -5.38
C HIS A 34 -0.26 0.34 -4.32
N GLU A 35 0.52 1.28 -3.77
CA GLU A 35 1.50 0.96 -2.73
C GLU A 35 0.84 0.31 -1.51
N GLN A 36 -0.31 0.82 -1.11
CA GLN A 36 -1.09 0.33 0.02
C GLN A 36 -1.52 -1.13 -0.15
N ARG A 37 -2.15 -1.47 -1.28
CA ARG A 37 -2.69 -2.81 -1.53
C ARG A 37 -1.62 -3.82 -1.92
N CYS A 38 -0.61 -3.39 -2.68
CA CYS A 38 0.36 -4.30 -3.27
C CYS A 38 1.53 -4.61 -2.33
N HIS A 39 1.94 -3.65 -1.49
CA HIS A 39 3.17 -3.75 -0.72
C HIS A 39 2.96 -3.69 0.79
N ARG A 40 1.80 -3.23 1.23
CA ARG A 40 1.50 -3.01 2.65
C ARG A 40 0.15 -3.57 3.11
N PRO A 41 -0.35 -4.68 2.54
CA PRO A 41 -1.58 -5.26 3.03
C PRO A 41 -1.34 -5.82 4.43
N ILE A 42 -2.26 -5.52 5.33
CA ILE A 42 -2.38 -6.19 6.62
C ILE A 42 -3.80 -6.70 6.75
N TRP A 43 -4.00 -7.83 7.42
CA TRP A 43 -5.32 -8.36 7.72
C TRP A 43 -5.62 -8.14 9.19
N ILE A 44 -6.74 -7.49 9.50
CA ILE A 44 -7.12 -7.18 10.88
C ILE A 44 -8.31 -8.05 11.28
N CYS A 45 -8.14 -8.82 12.35
CA CYS A 45 -9.24 -9.46 13.05
C CYS A 45 -9.78 -8.51 14.13
N ASN A 46 -11.09 -8.27 14.10
CA ASN A 46 -11.82 -7.39 15.06
C ASN A 46 -12.94 -8.15 15.78
N GLU A 47 -12.87 -9.48 15.84
CA GLU A 47 -13.93 -10.35 16.34
C GLU A 47 -13.77 -10.57 17.86
N GLY A 48 -13.82 -9.48 18.62
CA GLY A 48 -13.67 -9.48 20.09
C GLY A 48 -12.25 -9.22 20.59
N HIS A 49 -11.28 -9.13 19.69
CA HIS A 49 -9.92 -8.63 19.92
C HIS A 49 -9.42 -7.94 18.66
N GLU A 50 -8.40 -7.09 18.80
CA GLU A 50 -7.74 -6.41 17.67
C GLU A 50 -6.34 -7.01 17.47
N ILE A 51 -6.21 -7.89 16.46
CA ILE A 51 -4.94 -8.50 16.08
C ILE A 51 -4.74 -8.29 14.58
N SER A 52 -3.54 -7.88 14.18
CA SER A 52 -3.17 -7.69 12.77
C SER A 52 -2.16 -8.75 12.32
N PHE A 53 -2.28 -9.14 11.05
CA PHE A 53 -1.44 -10.13 10.39
C PHE A 53 -0.87 -9.53 9.10
N ARG A 54 0.36 -9.90 8.76
CA ARG A 54 1.01 -9.47 7.50
C ARG A 54 0.84 -10.48 6.38
N ASP A 55 0.41 -11.67 6.74
CA ASP A 55 0.16 -12.76 5.81
C ASP A 55 -1.33 -13.14 5.85
N ARG A 56 -1.90 -13.36 4.67
CA ARG A 56 -3.31 -13.69 4.52
C ARG A 56 -3.62 -15.07 5.09
N ASP A 57 -2.72 -16.04 4.89
CA ASP A 57 -2.91 -17.41 5.36
C ASP A 57 -2.81 -17.48 6.87
N GLU A 58 -1.93 -16.69 7.49
CA GLU A 58 -1.88 -16.51 8.95
C GLU A 58 -3.21 -15.97 9.51
N TYR A 59 -3.79 -14.95 8.88
CA TYR A 59 -5.10 -14.43 9.25
C TYR A 59 -6.20 -15.50 9.10
N MET A 60 -6.21 -16.21 7.97
CA MET A 60 -7.20 -17.24 7.71
C MET A 60 -7.11 -18.37 8.75
N GLU A 61 -5.90 -18.77 9.11
CA GLU A 61 -5.68 -19.79 10.13
C GLU A 61 -6.12 -19.31 11.52
N HIS A 62 -5.79 -18.07 11.88
CA HIS A 62 -6.30 -17.45 13.09
C HIS A 62 -7.83 -17.51 13.17
N VAL A 63 -8.54 -17.18 12.09
CA VAL A 63 -10.00 -17.24 12.04
C VAL A 63 -10.52 -18.68 12.19
N ARG A 64 -9.85 -19.68 11.58
CA ARG A 64 -10.24 -21.10 11.71
C ARG A 64 -10.13 -21.59 13.16
N VAL A 65 -9.08 -21.18 13.87
CA VAL A 65 -8.80 -21.65 15.23
C VAL A 65 -9.57 -20.85 16.28
N ALA A 66 -9.48 -19.52 16.26
CA ALA A 66 -10.06 -18.65 17.29
C ALA A 66 -11.55 -18.38 17.08
N HIS A 67 -12.05 -18.48 15.84
CA HIS A 67 -13.43 -18.13 15.47
C HIS A 67 -14.12 -19.27 14.71
N ALA A 68 -13.80 -20.53 15.02
CA ALA A 68 -14.32 -21.73 14.37
C ALA A 68 -15.85 -21.73 14.10
N PRO A 69 -16.73 -21.27 15.02
CA PRO A 69 -18.18 -21.27 14.79
C PRO A 69 -18.63 -20.37 13.63
N ILE A 70 -17.89 -19.28 13.36
CA ILE A 70 -18.21 -18.28 12.35
C ILE A 70 -17.20 -18.23 11.20
N ALA A 71 -16.17 -19.09 11.24
CA ALA A 71 -15.10 -19.14 10.26
C ALA A 71 -15.61 -19.31 8.81
N LYS A 72 -16.65 -20.12 8.59
CA LYS A 72 -17.24 -20.32 7.26
C LYS A 72 -17.76 -19.01 6.65
N THR A 73 -18.25 -18.09 7.48
CA THR A 73 -18.71 -16.77 7.04
C THR A 73 -17.52 -15.82 6.90
N LEU A 74 -16.67 -15.71 7.91
CA LEU A 74 -15.53 -14.78 7.89
C LEU A 74 -14.49 -15.07 6.80
N LEU A 75 -14.39 -16.33 6.36
CA LEU A 75 -13.48 -16.77 5.31
C LEU A 75 -14.10 -16.74 3.91
N LEU A 76 -15.31 -16.19 3.75
CA LEU A 76 -15.83 -15.88 2.42
C LEU A 76 -14.88 -14.88 1.74
N PRO A 77 -14.46 -15.11 0.48
CA PRO A 77 -13.48 -14.26 -0.20
C PRO A 77 -13.81 -12.77 -0.10
N GLU A 78 -15.08 -12.42 -0.29
CA GLU A 78 -15.56 -11.04 -0.26
C GLU A 78 -15.38 -10.41 1.13
N LEU A 79 -15.50 -11.21 2.20
CA LEU A 79 -15.32 -10.73 3.56
C LEU A 79 -13.85 -10.67 3.94
N VAL A 80 -13.02 -11.63 3.53
CA VAL A 80 -11.57 -11.59 3.78
C VAL A 80 -10.94 -10.35 3.15
N ASP A 81 -11.35 -10.00 1.93
CA ASP A 81 -10.83 -8.82 1.25
C ASP A 81 -11.25 -7.51 1.95
N THR A 82 -12.42 -7.48 2.61
CA THR A 82 -12.82 -6.31 3.44
C THR A 82 -12.03 -6.18 4.75
N ARG A 83 -11.30 -7.23 5.15
CA ARG A 83 -10.44 -7.22 6.34
C ARG A 83 -9.02 -6.80 6.03
N GLU A 84 -8.70 -6.65 4.74
CA GLU A 84 -7.47 -6.02 4.29
C GLU A 84 -7.48 -4.53 4.67
N SER A 85 -6.41 -4.13 5.32
CA SER A 85 -6.11 -2.77 5.73
C SER A 85 -4.63 -2.47 5.42
N THR A 86 -4.14 -1.33 5.86
CA THR A 86 -2.78 -0.87 5.56
C THR A 86 -2.03 -0.44 6.80
N THR A 87 -0.77 -0.81 6.89
CA THR A 87 0.10 -0.37 7.99
C THR A 87 0.34 1.14 7.93
N ARG A 88 0.15 1.81 9.07
CA ARG A 88 0.44 3.24 9.23
C ARG A 88 1.93 3.50 9.50
N GLU A 89 2.64 2.47 9.93
CA GLU A 89 4.06 2.53 10.27
C GLU A 89 4.91 2.45 9.01
N CYS A 90 5.92 3.30 8.94
CA CYS A 90 6.81 3.30 7.80
C CYS A 90 7.87 2.21 7.95
N GLU A 91 7.83 1.22 7.07
CA GLU A 91 8.75 0.08 7.12
C GLU A 91 9.95 0.21 6.16
N ARG A 92 10.11 1.38 5.52
CA ARG A 92 11.25 1.64 4.65
C ARG A 92 11.65 3.11 4.63
N ASP A 93 12.90 3.34 4.28
CA ASP A 93 13.41 4.68 4.00
C ASP A 93 13.06 5.13 2.57
N CYS A 94 13.20 6.43 2.30
CA CYS A 94 13.05 6.96 0.95
C CYS A 94 14.10 6.35 0.00
N PRO A 95 13.72 5.75 -1.15
CA PRO A 95 14.67 5.13 -2.07
C PRO A 95 15.56 6.14 -2.82
N PHE A 96 15.21 7.42 -2.80
CA PHE A 96 15.97 8.48 -3.51
C PHE A 96 17.01 9.18 -2.63
N CYS A 97 16.70 9.37 -1.34
CA CYS A 97 17.54 10.16 -0.44
C CYS A 97 17.82 9.49 0.91
N LEU A 98 17.32 8.26 1.12
CA LEU A 98 17.53 7.45 2.32
C LEU A 98 17.05 8.10 3.62
N ARG A 99 16.12 9.07 3.53
CA ARG A 99 15.49 9.67 4.70
C ARG A 99 14.52 8.68 5.34
N TYR A 100 14.65 8.52 6.65
CA TYR A 100 13.71 7.78 7.51
C TYR A 100 12.44 8.58 7.83
N PHE A 101 11.34 7.86 7.98
CA PHE A 101 10.05 8.38 8.39
C PHE A 101 9.41 7.44 9.41
N SER A 102 8.59 7.95 10.31
CA SER A 102 7.81 7.10 11.23
C SER A 102 6.42 6.75 10.67
N ARG A 103 5.86 7.57 9.78
CA ARG A 103 4.53 7.37 9.20
C ARG A 103 4.60 7.15 7.69
N THR A 104 3.88 6.14 7.21
CA THR A 104 3.82 5.78 5.79
C THR A 104 3.40 6.95 4.91
N MET A 105 2.36 7.69 5.31
CA MET A 105 1.84 8.82 4.52
C MET A 105 2.89 9.94 4.33
N ASP A 106 3.69 10.24 5.35
CA ASP A 106 4.72 11.28 5.24
C ASP A 106 5.82 10.85 4.27
N MET A 107 6.20 9.57 4.31
CA MET A 107 7.15 8.96 3.39
C MET A 107 6.63 8.98 1.95
N GLN A 108 5.37 8.59 1.73
CA GLN A 108 4.73 8.58 0.41
C GLN A 108 4.65 9.98 -0.20
N LEU A 109 4.21 10.97 0.57
CA LEU A 109 4.17 12.36 0.13
C LEU A 109 5.58 12.90 -0.18
N HIS A 110 6.59 12.45 0.55
CA HIS A 110 7.97 12.83 0.29
C HIS A 110 8.48 12.20 -1.02
N ILE A 111 8.24 10.90 -1.23
CA ILE A 111 8.60 10.20 -2.47
C ILE A 111 7.89 10.81 -3.68
N SER A 112 6.61 11.17 -3.55
CA SER A 112 5.84 11.77 -4.64
C SER A 112 6.50 13.04 -5.18
N ARG A 113 7.11 13.85 -4.30
CA ARG A 113 7.83 15.07 -4.70
C ARG A 113 9.12 14.76 -5.46
N HIS A 114 9.82 13.68 -5.12
CA HIS A 114 10.96 13.21 -5.90
C HIS A 114 10.53 12.77 -7.29
N LEU A 115 9.47 11.96 -7.37
CA LEU A 115 8.90 11.47 -8.63
C LEU A 115 8.43 12.62 -9.54
N GLU A 116 7.71 13.59 -8.98
CA GLU A 116 7.32 14.81 -9.69
C GLU A 116 8.52 15.61 -10.21
N SER A 117 9.57 15.73 -9.40
CA SER A 117 10.79 16.45 -9.79
C SER A 117 11.50 15.75 -10.95
N VAL A 118 11.59 14.41 -10.91
CA VAL A 118 12.17 13.60 -12.00
C VAL A 118 11.37 13.78 -13.29
N ALA A 119 10.04 13.69 -13.23
CA ALA A 119 9.19 13.88 -14.40
C ALA A 119 9.27 15.29 -15.01
N LEU A 120 9.50 16.32 -14.19
CA LEU A 120 9.72 17.68 -14.69
C LEU A 120 11.08 17.84 -15.39
N LEU A 121 12.11 17.09 -14.98
CA LEU A 121 13.42 17.11 -15.63
C LEU A 121 13.45 16.41 -16.98
N THR A 122 12.43 15.60 -17.31
CA THR A 122 12.30 14.94 -18.61
C THR A 122 11.59 15.79 -19.66
N LEU A 123 11.14 16.99 -19.30
CA LEU A 123 10.55 17.93 -20.26
C LEU A 123 11.66 18.59 -21.14
N PRO A 124 11.43 18.75 -22.46
CA PRO A 124 12.40 19.36 -23.38
C PRO A 124 12.67 20.85 -23.12
#